data_AF-A0A1S4ES19-F1
#
_entry.id   AF-A0A1S4ES19-F1
#
_cell.length_a   1.000
_cell.length_b   1.000
_cell.length_c   1.000
_cell.angle_alpha   90.00
_cell.angle_beta   90.00
_cell.angle_gamma   90.00
#
_symmetry.space_group_name_H-M   'P 1'
#
loop_
_entity.id
_entity.type
_entity.pdbx_description
1 polymer ?
#
loop_
_entity_poly.entity_id
_entity_poly.type
_entity_poly.pdbx_seq_one_letter_code
_entity_poly.pdbx_strand_id
1 'polypeptide(L)' 'MDKHVYEFLSGLNYTALKNTVIIFMSDHGVRFGPIRQTYSGWFEDRLPYIFFHFPAWYQAKYP' A
#
# COMPACT_ATOMS: atom_id res chain seq x y z
N MET A 1 -0.72 5.78 10.48
CA MET A 1 -1.47 6.13 9.27
C MET A 1 -2.40 7.28 9.61
N ASP A 2 -2.57 8.24 8.70
CA ASP A 2 -3.49 9.34 8.91
C ASP A 2 -4.94 8.83 9.06
N LYS A 3 -5.70 9.43 9.98
CA LYS A 3 -7.07 9.00 10.32
C LYS A 3 -8.01 9.11 9.11
N HIS A 4 -7.85 10.15 8.28
CA HIS A 4 -8.71 10.38 7.14
C HIS A 4 -8.49 9.34 6.04
N VAL A 5 -7.24 8.95 5.80
CA VAL A 5 -6.90 7.88 4.84
C VAL A 5 -7.54 6.56 5.28
N TYR A 6 -7.44 6.23 6.57
CA TYR A 6 -8.06 5.02 7.10
C TYR A 6 -9.58 5.03 6.95
N GLU A 7 -10.24 6.13 7.32
CA GLU A 7 -11.69 6.27 7.20
C GLU A 7 -12.15 6.20 5.74
N PHE A 8 -11.43 6.83 4.82
CA PHE A 8 -11.70 6.77 3.38
C PHE A 8 -11.61 5.33 2.86
N LEU A 9 -10.50 4.63 3.12
CA LEU A 9 -10.30 3.27 2.64
C LEU A 9 -11.27 2.27 3.29
N SER A 10 -11.59 2.45 4.57
CA SER A 10 -12.53 1.59 5.29
C SER A 10 -13.98 1.81 4.83
N GLY A 11 -14.30 2.99 4.33
CA GLY A 11 -15.61 3.32 3.77
C GLY A 11 -15.84 2.74 2.37
N LEU A 12 -14.81 2.19 1.71
CA LEU A 12 -14.94 1.56 0.40
C LEU A 12 -15.76 0.27 0.53
N ASN A 13 -16.91 0.22 -0.14
CA ASN A 13 -17.75 -0.96 -0.14
C ASN A 13 -17.36 -1.95 -1.25
N TYR A 14 -17.89 -3.18 -1.17
CA TYR A 14 -17.63 -4.24 -2.13
C TYR A 14 -17.90 -3.82 -3.59
N THR A 15 -18.96 -3.03 -3.82
CA THR A 15 -19.31 -2.55 -5.16
C THR A 15 -18.23 -1.64 -5.73
N ALA A 16 -17.68 -0.73 -4.93
CA ALA A 16 -16.59 0.16 -5.33
C ALA A 16 -15.31 -0.61 -5.67
N LEU A 17 -15.03 -1.71 -4.96
CA LEU A 17 -13.83 -2.52 -5.17
C LEU A 17 -13.95 -3.53 -6.33
N LYS A 18 -15.16 -3.78 -6.83
CA LYS A 18 -15.42 -4.83 -7.84
C LYS A 18 -14.66 -4.61 -9.14
N ASN A 19 -14.47 -3.36 -9.58
CA ASN A 19 -13.82 -3.02 -10.85
C ASN A 19 -12.76 -1.92 -10.69
N THR A 20 -12.19 -1.78 -9.48
CA THR A 20 -11.25 -0.71 -9.16
C THR A 20 -9.91 -1.28 -8.74
N VAL A 21 -8.83 -0.76 -9.29
CA VAL A 21 -7.47 -0.96 -8.76
C VAL A 21 -7.15 0.21 -7.85
N ILE A 22 -6.71 -0.08 -6.63
CA ILE A 22 -6.22 0.94 -5.70
C ILE A 22 -4.71 0.83 -5.65
N ILE A 23 -4.04 1.95 -5.91
CA ILE A 23 -2.61 2.11 -5.74
C ILE A 23 -2.42 3.10 -4.59
N PHE A 24 -1.91 2.61 -3.46
CA PHE A 24 -1.52 3.46 -2.35
C PHE A 24 0.00 3.62 -2.38
N MET A 25 0.47 4.86 -2.46
CA MET A 25 1.89 5.18 -2.59
C MET A 25 2.28 6.27 -1.60
N SER A 26 3.38 6.06 -0.90
CA SER A 26 4.09 7.11 -0.17
C SER A 26 5.25 7.62 -1.01
N ASP A 27 5.59 8.88 -0.84
CA ASP A 27 6.78 9.53 -1.40
C ASP A 27 8.12 9.01 -0.84
N HIS A 28 8.09 8.25 0.25
CA HIS A 28 9.25 7.66 0.90
C HIS A 28 8.94 6.29 1.52
N GLY A 29 9.97 5.59 1.97
CA GLY A 29 9.83 4.35 2.72
C GLY A 29 9.91 4.53 4.23
N VAL A 30 10.17 3.44 4.94
CA VAL A 30 10.15 3.42 6.42
C VAL A 30 11.36 4.15 7.01
N ARG A 31 11.09 5.24 7.75
CA ARG A 31 12.11 6.09 8.39
C ARG A 31 12.33 5.83 9.88
N PHE A 32 11.89 4.68 10.41
CA PHE A 32 12.03 4.34 11.83
C PHE A 32 12.48 2.89 12.05
N GLY A 33 12.98 2.60 13.26
CA GLY A 33 13.33 1.25 13.71
C GLY A 33 14.76 0.79 13.35
N PRO A 34 15.20 -0.35 13.92
CA PRO A 34 16.56 -0.86 13.78
C PRO A 34 16.90 -1.35 12.36
N ILE A 35 15.89 -1.66 11.54
CA ILE A 35 16.08 -2.12 10.16
C ILE A 35 16.91 -1.13 9.31
N ARG A 36 16.86 0.17 9.63
CA ARG A 36 17.60 1.23 8.95
C ARG A 36 19.12 1.15 9.10
N GLN A 37 19.60 0.35 10.07
CA GLN A 37 21.04 0.10 10.25
C GLN A 37 21.56 -0.96 9.27
N THR A 38 20.68 -1.64 8.55
CA THR A 38 21.05 -2.61 7.51
C THR A 38 21.23 -1.91 6.16
N TYR A 39 22.06 -2.48 5.29
CA TYR A 39 22.23 -2.00 3.92
C TYR A 39 20.90 -1.98 3.16
N SER A 40 20.08 -3.03 3.29
CA SER A 40 18.74 -3.07 2.70
C SER A 40 17.83 -1.96 3.22
N GLY A 41 17.84 -1.71 4.54
CA GLY A 41 17.05 -0.64 5.15
C GLY A 41 17.44 0.76 4.65
N TRP A 42 18.71 0.97 4.27
CA TRP A 42 19.16 2.21 3.64
C TRP A 42 18.56 2.43 2.24
N PHE A 43 18.36 1.36 1.46
CA PHE A 43 17.60 1.44 0.21
C PHE A 43 16.10 1.64 0.47
N GLU A 44 15.52 0.86 1.37
CA GLU A 44 14.08 0.92 1.68
C GLU A 44 13.65 2.32 2.14
N ASP A 45 14.45 3.06 2.90
CA ASP A 45 14.15 4.46 3.31
C ASP A 45 13.94 5.39 2.08
N ARG A 46 14.62 5.09 0.97
CA ARG A 46 14.62 5.92 -0.25
C ARG A 46 13.61 5.48 -1.30
N LEU A 47 13.06 4.28 -1.16
CA LEU A 47 12.07 3.75 -2.10
C LEU A 47 10.66 4.17 -1.65
N PRO A 48 9.76 4.54 -2.57
CA PRO A 48 8.37 4.78 -2.23
C PRO A 48 7.73 3.49 -1.72
N TYR A 49 6.98 3.60 -0.63
CA TYR A 49 6.19 2.47 -0.14
C TYR A 49 4.92 2.34 -0.97
N ILE A 50 4.75 1.23 -1.70
CA ILE A 50 3.65 1.04 -2.65
C ILE A 50 2.85 -0.22 -2.29
N PHE A 51 1.53 -0.07 -2.23
CA PHE A 51 0.58 -1.16 -2.12
C PHE A 51 -0.40 -1.17 -3.27
N PHE A 52 -0.71 -2.37 -3.74
CA PHE A 52 -1.71 -2.61 -4.76
C PHE A 52 -2.86 -3.42 -4.17
N HIS A 53 -4.08 -2.95 -4.41
CA HIS A 53 -5.28 -3.75 -4.23
C HIS A 53 -5.94 -3.92 -5.59
N PHE A 54 -5.98 -5.16 -6.05
CA PHE A 54 -6.67 -5.54 -7.28
C PHE A 54 -8.06 -6.09 -6.97
N PRO A 55 -9.02 -5.98 -7.90
CA PRO A 55 -10.30 -6.65 -7.76
C PRO A 55 -10.14 -8.16 -7.53
N ALA A 56 -11.00 -8.74 -6.69
CA ALA A 56 -10.92 -10.17 -6.34
C ALA A 56 -10.96 -11.10 -7.57
N TRP A 57 -11.76 -10.76 -8.59
CA TRP A 57 -11.81 -11.54 -9.83
C TRP A 57 -10.50 -11.49 -10.62
N TYR A 58 -9.77 -10.37 -10.55
CA TYR A 58 -8.50 -10.22 -11.26
C TYR A 58 -7.43 -11.10 -10.61
N GLN A 59 -7.34 -11.06 -9.27
CA GLN A 59 -6.44 -11.94 -8.50
C GLN A 59 -6.75 -13.42 -8.72
N ALA A 60 -8.04 -13.79 -8.78
CA ALA A 60 -8.44 -15.17 -9.05
C ALA A 60 -8.09 -15.65 -10.47
N LYS A 61 -8.10 -14.73 -11.46
CA LYS A 61 -7.74 -15.03 -12.85
C LYS A 61 -6.23 -15.04 -13.07
N TYR A 62 -5.49 -14.23 -12.33
CA TYR A 62 -4.04 -14.03 -12.43
C TYR A 62 -3.39 -14.09 -11.04
N PRO A 63 -3.10 -15.31 -10.53
CA PRO A 63 -2.52 -15.52 -9.19
C PRO A 63 -1.02 -15.22 -9.11
#